data_AF-A0A1K2FHQ2-F1
#
_entry.id   AF-A0A1K2FHQ2-F1
#
_cell.length_a   1.000
_cell.length_b   1.000
_cell.length_c   1.000
_cell.angle_alpha   90.00
_cell.angle_beta   90.00
_cell.angle_gamma   90.00
#
_symmetry.space_group_name_H-M   'P 1'
#
loop_
_entity.id
_entity.type
_entity.pdbx_description
1 polymer ?
#
loop_
_entity_poly.entity_id
_entity_poly.type
_entity_poly.pdbx_seq_one_letter_code
_entity_poly.pdbx_strand_id
1 'polypeptide(L)'
;MESRSQTGRQVKRIEQKWGFGLAPIKPDIQGGRVKAARTVLATLTQGHHAALGRLDDLSTVKGLFTRTYEKNQWDWFTVCAQLGYPSYKEARQTSGTLRHLRQCLRDANWHAATEAAAALERVGLPDRLRDFVAGTSTPLDGHGFVYVLSTREAPEMLKIGYTDRDPLTRAKEINSATGVIVPWGVRGAWMVAHARRVEADVHALLADYRVRKDREFFHLPFAEAARVIEGYVVKAR
;
A
#
# COMPACT_ATOMS: atom_id res chain seq x y z
N MET A 1 45.84 11.53 -35.68
CA MET A 1 44.54 12.19 -35.95
C MET A 1 43.50 11.44 -35.15
N GLU A 2 42.94 12.11 -34.15
CA GLU A 2 42.23 11.54 -33.00
C GLU A 2 41.04 10.65 -33.39
N SER A 3 41.05 9.40 -32.92
CA SER A 3 39.85 8.57 -32.89
C SER A 3 38.94 9.09 -31.78
N ARG A 4 37.89 9.83 -32.16
CA ARG A 4 36.80 10.15 -31.24
C ARG A 4 36.10 8.84 -30.87
N SER A 5 36.41 8.31 -29.68
CA SER A 5 35.62 7.25 -29.07
C SER A 5 34.22 7.81 -28.79
N GLN A 6 33.27 7.46 -29.66
CA GLN A 6 31.86 7.59 -29.33
C GLN A 6 31.57 6.61 -28.20
N THR A 7 31.73 7.09 -26.97
CA THR A 7 31.11 6.49 -25.78
C THR A 7 29.61 6.66 -25.98
N GLY A 8 29.01 5.70 -26.67
CA GLY A 8 27.57 5.63 -26.89
C GLY A 8 26.87 5.73 -25.54
N ARG A 9 26.14 6.84 -25.34
CA ARG A 9 25.34 7.09 -24.14
C ARG A 9 24.38 5.90 -24.00
N GLN A 10 24.66 5.00 -23.06
CA GLN A 10 23.88 3.79 -22.87
C GLN A 10 22.46 4.20 -22.45
N VAL A 11 21.53 4.19 -23.40
CA VAL A 11 20.13 4.56 -23.14
C VAL A 11 19.57 3.49 -22.20
N LYS A 12 19.27 3.87 -20.96
CA LYS A 12 18.55 2.99 -20.02
C LYS A 12 17.20 2.63 -20.63
N ARG A 13 17.05 1.39 -21.08
CA ARG A 13 15.76 0.87 -21.57
C ARG A 13 14.81 0.75 -20.38
N ILE A 14 13.59 1.26 -20.55
CA ILE A 14 12.53 1.12 -19.55
C ILE A 14 11.87 -0.24 -19.80
N GLU A 15 12.20 -1.23 -18.99
CA GLU A 15 11.63 -2.59 -19.06
C GLU A 15 10.41 -2.77 -18.14
N GLN A 16 10.14 -1.77 -17.30
CA GLN A 16 9.15 -1.86 -16.23
C GLN A 16 7.75 -1.65 -16.80
N LYS A 17 6.93 -2.70 -16.73
CA LYS A 17 5.55 -2.69 -17.23
C LYS A 17 4.56 -1.97 -16.29
N TRP A 18 4.89 -1.88 -15.00
CA TRP A 18 3.99 -1.39 -13.96
C TRP A 18 4.65 -0.28 -13.15
N GLY A 19 3.85 0.66 -12.67
CA GLY A 19 4.32 1.63 -11.68
C GLY A 19 4.71 0.93 -10.39
N PHE A 20 5.71 1.47 -9.68
CA PHE A 20 6.14 0.90 -8.41
C PHE A 20 4.97 0.84 -7.41
N GLY A 21 4.76 -0.32 -6.80
CA GLY A 21 3.64 -0.62 -5.91
C GLY A 21 2.36 -1.12 -6.59
N LEU A 22 2.28 -1.05 -7.93
CA LEU A 22 1.06 -1.35 -8.71
C LEU A 22 1.12 -2.67 -9.47
N ALA A 23 2.17 -3.48 -9.30
CA ALA A 23 2.28 -4.75 -10.00
C ALA A 23 1.12 -5.68 -9.63
N PRO A 24 0.53 -6.38 -10.61
CA PRO A 24 -0.45 -7.41 -10.35
C PRO A 24 0.22 -8.61 -9.67
N ILE A 25 -0.55 -9.32 -8.85
CA ILE A 25 -0.10 -10.51 -8.15
C ILE A 25 -0.35 -11.72 -9.05
N LYS A 26 0.64 -12.60 -9.18
CA LYS A 26 0.49 -13.81 -9.99
C LYS A 26 -0.60 -14.73 -9.38
N PRO A 27 -1.42 -15.42 -10.20
CA PRO A 27 -2.55 -16.21 -9.70
C PRO A 27 -2.20 -17.28 -8.67
N ASP A 28 -1.08 -17.99 -8.88
CA ASP A 28 -0.53 -19.00 -7.96
C ASP A 28 -0.17 -18.39 -6.60
N ILE A 29 0.53 -17.25 -6.62
CA ILE A 29 0.90 -16.50 -5.42
C ILE A 29 -0.35 -15.99 -4.70
N GLN A 30 -1.33 -15.45 -5.42
CA GLN A 30 -2.59 -15.00 -4.85
C GLN A 30 -3.36 -16.17 -4.21
N GLY A 31 -3.41 -17.33 -4.87
CA GLY A 31 -4.02 -18.54 -4.33
C GLY A 31 -3.39 -18.98 -3.01
N GLY A 32 -2.06 -18.96 -2.91
CA GLY A 32 -1.34 -19.22 -1.66
C GLY A 32 -1.68 -18.22 -0.56
N ARG A 33 -1.73 -16.92 -0.87
CA ARG A 33 -2.10 -15.86 0.09
C ARG A 33 -3.53 -16.02 0.60
N VAL A 34 -4.48 -16.35 -0.28
CA VAL A 34 -5.88 -16.59 0.09
C VAL A 34 -6.01 -17.84 0.97
N LYS A 35 -5.29 -18.92 0.64
CA LYS A 35 -5.25 -20.14 1.46
C LYS A 35 -4.72 -19.86 2.86
N ALA A 36 -3.65 -19.08 2.97
CA ALA A 36 -3.09 -18.66 4.25
C ALA A 36 -4.05 -17.77 5.05
N ALA A 37 -4.71 -16.80 4.39
CA ALA A 37 -5.72 -15.95 5.00
C ALA A 37 -6.90 -16.74 5.56
N ARG A 38 -7.37 -17.78 4.86
CA ARG A 38 -8.42 -18.69 5.36
C ARG A 38 -7.98 -19.42 6.63
N THR A 39 -6.74 -19.90 6.68
CA THR A 39 -6.21 -20.55 7.89
C THR A 39 -6.12 -19.58 9.06
N VAL A 40 -5.60 -18.37 8.85
CA VAL A 40 -5.56 -17.36 9.92
C VAL A 40 -6.97 -16.98 10.37
N LEU A 41 -7.90 -16.78 9.44
CA LEU A 41 -9.30 -16.49 9.77
C LEU A 41 -9.91 -17.61 10.63
N ALA A 42 -9.76 -18.87 10.25
CA ALA A 42 -10.24 -20.00 11.04
C ALA A 42 -9.55 -20.09 12.41
N THR A 43 -8.27 -19.73 12.50
CA THR A 43 -7.52 -19.68 13.77
C THR A 43 -8.14 -18.67 14.74
N LEU A 44 -8.59 -17.52 14.22
CA LEU A 44 -9.24 -16.49 15.02
C LEU A 44 -10.67 -16.90 15.40
N THR A 45 -11.47 -17.37 14.44
CA THR A 45 -12.91 -17.57 14.66
C THR A 45 -13.31 -18.94 15.20
N GLN A 46 -12.49 -19.97 14.98
CA GLN A 46 -12.75 -21.36 15.38
C GLN A 46 -11.75 -21.85 16.43
N GLY A 47 -10.64 -21.11 16.62
CA GLY A 47 -9.62 -21.39 17.62
C GLY A 47 -8.32 -21.96 17.06
N HIS A 48 -7.32 -22.06 17.94
CA HIS A 48 -5.92 -22.29 17.57
C HIS A 48 -5.62 -23.58 16.80
N HIS A 49 -6.47 -24.61 16.94
CA HIS A 49 -6.29 -25.91 16.27
C HIS A 49 -6.25 -25.78 14.74
N ALA A 50 -6.90 -24.77 14.16
CA ALA A 50 -6.91 -24.52 12.72
C ALA A 50 -5.52 -24.18 12.14
N ALA A 51 -4.59 -23.68 12.97
CA ALA A 51 -3.22 -23.35 12.59
C ALA A 51 -2.22 -24.49 12.82
N LEU A 52 -2.60 -25.59 13.48
CA LEU A 52 -1.68 -26.69 13.78
C LEU A 52 -1.18 -27.33 12.48
N GLY A 53 0.14 -27.49 12.36
CA GLY A 53 0.80 -27.93 11.12
C GLY A 53 0.83 -26.88 10.00
N ARG A 54 0.33 -25.65 10.24
CA ARG A 54 0.17 -24.58 9.25
C ARG A 54 0.65 -23.22 9.75
N LEU A 55 1.62 -23.21 10.66
CA LEU A 55 2.12 -21.97 11.28
C LEU A 55 2.73 -20.97 10.28
N ASP A 56 3.18 -21.44 9.10
CA ASP A 56 3.70 -20.56 8.05
C ASP A 56 2.61 -19.76 7.32
N ASP A 57 1.34 -20.15 7.45
CA ASP A 57 0.22 -19.34 6.98
C ASP A 57 0.13 -18.02 7.78
N LEU A 58 0.44 -18.05 9.09
CA LEU A 58 0.53 -16.82 9.91
C LEU A 58 1.68 -15.92 9.43
N SER A 59 2.83 -16.51 9.09
CA SER A 59 3.97 -15.77 8.52
C SER A 59 3.63 -15.14 7.17
N THR A 60 2.86 -15.85 6.35
CA THR A 60 2.40 -15.36 5.04
C THR A 60 1.48 -14.16 5.21
N VAL A 61 0.46 -14.26 6.05
CA VAL A 61 -0.48 -13.14 6.31
C VAL A 61 0.23 -11.96 6.97
N LYS A 62 1.12 -12.21 7.95
CA LYS A 62 2.02 -11.19 8.52
C LYS A 62 2.77 -10.44 7.41
N GLY A 63 3.31 -11.18 6.44
CA GLY A 63 4.04 -10.64 5.30
C GLY A 63 3.20 -9.69 4.43
N LEU A 64 1.89 -9.94 4.30
CA LEU A 64 0.97 -9.04 3.58
C LEU A 64 0.92 -7.67 4.26
N PHE A 65 0.70 -7.63 5.58
CA PHE A 65 0.69 -6.38 6.34
C PHE A 65 2.06 -5.70 6.35
N THR A 66 3.15 -6.46 6.53
CA THR A 66 4.51 -5.93 6.45
C THR A 66 4.78 -5.18 5.15
N ARG A 67 4.34 -5.76 4.03
CA ARG A 67 4.48 -5.16 2.71
C ARG A 67 3.83 -3.77 2.60
N THR A 68 2.68 -3.57 3.24
CA THR A 68 1.93 -2.29 3.15
C THR A 68 2.62 -1.11 3.83
N TYR A 69 3.39 -1.34 4.91
CA TYR A 69 4.10 -0.27 5.62
C TYR A 69 5.58 -0.16 5.23
N GLU A 70 6.23 -1.24 4.77
CA GLU A 70 7.61 -1.17 4.26
C GLU A 70 7.68 -0.57 2.86
N LYS A 71 6.64 -0.75 2.04
CA LYS A 71 6.50 -0.15 0.70
C LYS A 71 7.72 -0.39 -0.22
N ASN A 72 8.38 -1.54 -0.06
CA ASN A 72 9.62 -1.88 -0.77
C ASN A 72 9.42 -2.92 -1.88
N GLN A 73 8.18 -3.34 -2.15
CA GLN A 73 7.83 -4.37 -3.13
C GLN A 73 6.96 -3.83 -4.27
N TRP A 74 7.08 -4.41 -5.46
CA TRP A 74 6.38 -3.92 -6.65
C TRP A 74 4.85 -3.98 -6.59
N ASP A 75 4.27 -4.81 -5.74
CA ASP A 75 2.83 -5.00 -5.53
C ASP A 75 2.35 -4.43 -4.17
N TRP A 76 3.17 -3.62 -3.47
CA TRP A 76 2.86 -3.21 -2.10
C TRP A 76 1.52 -2.49 -1.98
N PHE A 77 1.18 -1.64 -2.95
CA PHE A 77 -0.06 -0.87 -2.96
C PHE A 77 -1.23 -1.71 -3.47
N THR A 78 -0.98 -2.63 -4.41
CA THR A 78 -1.96 -3.67 -4.78
C THR A 78 -2.40 -4.48 -3.56
N VAL A 79 -1.45 -4.94 -2.73
CA VAL A 79 -1.75 -5.66 -1.48
C VAL A 79 -2.42 -4.75 -0.45
N CYS A 80 -2.01 -3.49 -0.36
CA CYS A 80 -2.65 -2.50 0.52
C CYS A 80 -4.14 -2.33 0.19
N ALA A 81 -4.48 -2.23 -1.09
CA ALA A 81 -5.86 -2.15 -1.57
C ALA A 81 -6.65 -3.41 -1.24
N GLN A 82 -6.09 -4.61 -1.48
CA GLN A 82 -6.73 -5.89 -1.14
C GLN A 82 -6.99 -6.05 0.35
N LEU A 83 -6.15 -5.43 1.19
CA LEU A 83 -6.33 -5.42 2.64
C LEU A 83 -7.24 -4.29 3.13
N GLY A 84 -7.83 -3.48 2.26
CA GLY A 84 -8.68 -2.35 2.69
C GLY A 84 -7.90 -1.22 3.34
N TYR A 85 -6.77 -0.83 2.74
CA TYR A 85 -6.01 0.37 3.08
C TYR A 85 -5.67 0.55 4.57
N PRO A 86 -5.06 -0.45 5.25
CA PRO A 86 -4.66 -0.27 6.65
C PRO A 86 -3.70 0.91 6.79
N SER A 87 -3.89 1.71 7.84
CA SER A 87 -2.91 2.71 8.25
C SER A 87 -1.59 2.06 8.65
N TYR A 88 -0.52 2.85 8.68
CA TYR A 88 0.80 2.39 9.12
C TYR A 88 0.74 1.72 10.51
N LYS A 89 0.02 2.33 11.46
CA LYS A 89 -0.10 1.86 12.84
C LYS A 89 -0.82 0.51 12.89
N GLU A 90 -1.97 0.41 12.21
CA GLU A 90 -2.75 -0.82 12.12
C GLU A 90 -1.95 -1.95 11.49
N ALA A 91 -1.32 -1.71 10.33
CA ALA A 91 -0.55 -2.73 9.64
C ALA A 91 0.64 -3.24 10.46
N ARG A 92 1.38 -2.32 11.13
CA ARG A 92 2.52 -2.68 11.98
C ARG A 92 2.08 -3.44 13.22
N GLN A 93 1.00 -3.01 13.89
CA GLN A 93 0.45 -3.70 15.05
C GLN A 93 -0.05 -5.10 14.69
N THR A 94 -0.82 -5.22 13.60
CA THR A 94 -1.34 -6.50 13.11
C THR A 94 -0.20 -7.46 12.75
N SER A 95 0.82 -7.00 12.03
CA SER A 95 2.00 -7.80 11.70
C SER A 95 2.75 -8.28 12.96
N GLY A 96 2.98 -7.38 13.94
CA GLY A 96 3.61 -7.73 15.21
C GLY A 96 2.81 -8.77 16.00
N THR A 97 1.48 -8.60 16.05
CA THR A 97 0.58 -9.50 16.79
C THR A 97 0.47 -10.87 16.11
N LEU A 98 0.43 -10.93 14.77
CA LEU A 98 0.49 -12.20 14.03
C LEU A 98 1.80 -12.96 14.26
N ARG A 99 2.93 -12.24 14.31
CA ARG A 99 4.23 -12.83 14.69
C ARG A 99 4.17 -13.41 16.10
N HIS A 100 3.61 -12.67 17.04
CA HIS A 100 3.48 -13.10 18.43
C HIS A 100 2.57 -14.33 18.55
N LEU A 101 1.39 -14.30 17.92
CA LEU A 101 0.47 -15.44 17.86
C LEU A 101 1.17 -16.70 17.35
N ARG A 102 1.89 -16.60 16.22
CA ARG A 102 2.68 -17.73 15.68
C ARG A 102 3.67 -18.29 16.70
N GLN A 103 4.35 -17.41 17.44
CA GLN A 103 5.31 -17.80 18.47
C GLN A 103 4.63 -18.55 19.61
N CYS A 104 3.51 -18.04 20.13
CA CYS A 104 2.74 -18.68 21.19
C CYS A 104 2.22 -20.06 20.77
N LEU A 105 1.71 -20.20 19.55
CA LEU A 105 1.22 -21.47 19.01
C LEU A 105 2.35 -22.50 18.85
N ARG A 106 3.52 -22.07 18.39
CA ARG A 106 4.71 -22.93 18.28
C ARG A 106 5.14 -23.47 19.64
N ASP A 107 5.15 -22.63 20.65
CA ASP A 107 5.63 -22.96 21.99
C ASP A 107 4.53 -23.59 22.87
N ALA A 108 3.37 -23.92 22.29
CA ALA A 108 2.19 -24.43 22.99
C ALA A 108 1.70 -23.55 24.17
N ASN A 109 1.96 -22.23 24.11
CA ASN A 109 1.46 -21.26 25.07
C ASN A 109 0.04 -20.81 24.68
N TRP A 110 -0.95 -21.64 25.01
CA TRP A 110 -2.35 -21.46 24.58
C TRP A 110 -3.03 -20.23 25.16
N HIS A 111 -2.69 -19.86 26.41
CA HIS A 111 -3.24 -18.67 27.04
C HIS A 111 -2.78 -17.41 26.29
N ALA A 112 -1.48 -17.24 26.05
CA ALA A 112 -0.96 -16.11 25.29
C ALA A 112 -1.43 -16.11 23.82
N ALA A 113 -1.60 -17.29 23.22
CA ALA A 113 -2.17 -17.40 21.88
C ALA A 113 -3.63 -16.89 21.83
N THR A 114 -4.42 -17.20 22.85
CA THR A 114 -5.81 -16.73 22.97
C THR A 114 -5.87 -15.21 23.11
N GLU A 115 -5.02 -14.63 23.97
CA GLU A 115 -4.91 -13.17 24.12
C GLU A 115 -4.48 -12.47 22.83
N ALA A 116 -3.51 -13.05 22.11
CA ALA A 116 -3.06 -12.51 20.82
C ALA A 116 -4.17 -12.59 19.75
N ALA A 117 -4.94 -13.69 19.72
CA ALA A 117 -6.10 -13.82 18.83
C ALA A 117 -7.18 -12.78 19.15
N ALA A 118 -7.55 -12.63 20.43
CA ALA A 118 -8.50 -11.61 20.87
C ALA A 118 -8.03 -10.18 20.55
N ALA A 119 -6.72 -9.91 20.62
CA ALA A 119 -6.16 -8.63 20.20
C ALA A 119 -6.31 -8.38 18.69
N LEU A 120 -6.20 -9.42 17.86
CA LEU A 120 -6.43 -9.34 16.41
C LEU A 120 -7.91 -9.15 16.07
N GLU A 121 -8.82 -9.77 16.84
CA GLU A 121 -10.26 -9.58 16.69
C GLU A 121 -10.67 -8.14 17.01
N ARG A 122 -10.17 -7.56 18.11
CA ARG A 122 -10.47 -6.18 18.51
C ARG A 122 -10.06 -5.13 17.46
N VAL A 123 -9.06 -5.43 16.62
CA VAL A 123 -8.65 -4.54 15.52
C VAL A 123 -9.34 -4.88 14.19
N GLY A 124 -10.35 -5.75 14.19
CA GLY A 124 -11.14 -6.09 13.01
C GLY A 124 -10.41 -6.93 11.98
N LEU A 125 -9.37 -7.70 12.38
CA LEU A 125 -8.66 -8.56 11.43
C LEU A 125 -9.58 -9.61 10.76
N PRO A 126 -10.53 -10.28 11.48
CA PRO A 126 -11.41 -11.26 10.84
C PRO A 126 -12.20 -10.71 9.66
N ASP A 127 -12.82 -9.53 9.82
CA ASP A 127 -13.61 -8.89 8.75
C ASP A 127 -12.72 -8.59 7.54
N ARG A 128 -11.56 -7.98 7.78
CA ARG A 128 -10.57 -7.68 6.74
C ARG A 128 -10.09 -8.92 5.99
N LEU A 129 -9.89 -10.05 6.69
CA LEU A 129 -9.51 -11.31 6.05
C LEU A 129 -10.66 -11.94 5.27
N ARG A 130 -11.92 -11.78 5.72
CA ARG A 130 -13.09 -12.22 4.94
C ARG A 130 -13.18 -11.45 3.63
N ASP A 131 -13.02 -10.13 3.66
CA ASP A 131 -13.01 -9.30 2.46
C ASP A 131 -11.86 -9.68 1.52
N PHE A 132 -10.65 -9.86 2.06
CA PHE A 132 -9.49 -10.29 1.30
C PHE A 132 -9.71 -11.66 0.61
N VAL A 133 -10.32 -12.61 1.32
CA VAL A 133 -10.62 -13.96 0.78
C VAL A 133 -11.73 -13.91 -0.27
N ALA A 134 -12.74 -13.06 -0.07
CA ALA A 134 -13.83 -12.85 -1.01
C ALA A 134 -13.41 -12.06 -2.25
N GLY A 135 -12.31 -11.32 -2.16
CA GLY A 135 -11.89 -10.36 -3.20
C GLY A 135 -12.77 -9.10 -3.23
N THR A 136 -13.45 -8.81 -2.13
CA THR A 136 -14.31 -7.63 -1.98
C THR A 136 -13.44 -6.38 -1.82
N SER A 137 -13.84 -5.29 -2.48
CA SER A 137 -13.20 -3.99 -2.27
C SER A 137 -13.87 -3.25 -1.12
N THR A 138 -13.08 -2.63 -0.25
CA THR A 138 -13.59 -1.81 0.85
C THR A 138 -14.38 -0.62 0.29
N PRO A 139 -15.66 -0.45 0.66
CA PRO A 139 -16.43 0.75 0.35
C PRO A 139 -15.72 2.00 0.88
N LEU A 140 -15.79 3.10 0.14
CA LEU A 140 -15.17 4.35 0.57
C LEU A 140 -16.11 5.22 1.41
N ASP A 141 -17.39 4.87 1.57
CA ASP A 141 -18.35 5.53 2.47
C ASP A 141 -18.35 7.08 2.42
N GLY A 142 -18.30 7.65 1.21
CA GLY A 142 -18.26 9.11 1.00
C GLY A 142 -16.89 9.76 1.22
N HIS A 143 -15.85 8.96 1.48
CA HIS A 143 -14.45 9.36 1.48
C HIS A 143 -13.82 9.22 0.09
N GLY A 144 -12.71 9.91 -0.08
CA GLY A 144 -11.81 9.75 -1.22
C GLY A 144 -10.36 9.68 -0.74
N PHE A 145 -9.43 9.80 -1.67
CA PHE A 145 -8.01 9.81 -1.38
C PHE A 145 -7.35 11.04 -1.97
N VAL A 146 -6.39 11.59 -1.22
CA VAL A 146 -5.26 12.32 -1.81
C VAL A 146 -4.14 11.32 -2.01
N TYR A 147 -3.49 11.33 -3.17
CA TYR A 147 -2.37 10.45 -3.48
C TYR A 147 -1.16 11.23 -3.99
N VAL A 148 0.01 10.63 -3.81
CA VAL A 148 1.27 11.10 -4.37
C VAL A 148 1.84 10.01 -5.26
N LEU A 149 2.11 10.34 -6.51
CA LEU A 149 2.79 9.47 -7.47
C LEU A 149 4.17 10.01 -7.80
N SER A 150 5.11 9.09 -8.10
CA SER A 150 6.40 9.43 -8.71
C SER A 150 6.89 8.28 -9.58
N THR A 151 7.88 8.53 -10.42
CA THR A 151 8.65 7.48 -11.08
C THR A 151 9.91 7.17 -10.27
N ARG A 152 10.63 6.08 -10.59
CA ARG A 152 11.91 5.77 -9.91
C ARG A 152 13.05 6.65 -10.43
N GLU A 153 12.91 7.12 -11.65
CA GLU A 153 13.84 7.96 -12.40
C GLU A 153 13.77 9.41 -11.95
N ALA A 154 12.61 9.86 -11.48
CA ALA A 154 12.38 11.19 -10.94
C ALA A 154 11.66 11.12 -9.58
N PRO A 155 12.33 10.65 -8.51
CA PRO A 155 11.71 10.37 -7.21
C PRO A 155 11.23 11.62 -6.45
N GLU A 156 11.72 12.80 -6.80
CA GLU A 156 11.32 14.11 -6.24
C GLU A 156 10.35 14.88 -7.16
N MET A 157 10.10 14.35 -8.37
CA MET A 157 9.05 14.86 -9.23
C MET A 157 7.74 14.17 -8.83
N LEU A 158 6.94 14.88 -8.04
CA LEU A 158 5.72 14.36 -7.46
C LEU A 158 4.50 14.83 -8.24
N LYS A 159 3.60 13.91 -8.55
CA LYS A 159 2.23 14.21 -8.95
C LYS A 159 1.33 14.05 -7.74
N ILE A 160 0.68 15.13 -7.30
CA ILE A 160 -0.22 15.12 -6.14
C ILE A 160 -1.63 15.34 -6.65
N GLY A 161 -2.51 14.36 -6.49
CA GLY A 161 -3.88 14.45 -6.98
C GLY A 161 -4.87 13.78 -6.03
N TYR A 162 -6.14 13.75 -6.44
CA TYR A 162 -7.20 13.14 -5.67
C TYR A 162 -8.05 12.16 -6.48
N THR A 163 -8.85 11.36 -5.76
CA THR A 163 -9.86 10.49 -6.33
C THR A 163 -10.97 10.22 -5.31
N ASP A 164 -12.23 10.23 -5.74
CA ASP A 164 -13.39 9.76 -4.95
C ASP A 164 -13.65 8.25 -5.16
N ARG A 165 -12.75 7.60 -5.92
CA ARG A 165 -12.72 6.16 -6.20
C ARG A 165 -11.42 5.56 -5.66
N ASP A 166 -11.28 4.25 -5.86
CA ASP A 166 -10.07 3.49 -5.59
C ASP A 166 -8.79 4.11 -6.23
N PRO A 167 -7.75 4.45 -5.43
CA PRO A 167 -6.51 5.07 -5.92
C PRO A 167 -5.68 4.14 -6.80
N LEU A 168 -5.78 2.82 -6.60
CA LEU A 168 -5.13 1.84 -7.47
C LEU A 168 -5.71 1.89 -8.89
N THR A 169 -7.03 2.03 -9.01
CA THR A 169 -7.72 2.23 -10.30
C THR A 169 -7.32 3.56 -10.94
N ARG A 170 -7.30 4.65 -10.18
CA ARG A 170 -6.87 5.97 -10.70
C ARG A 170 -5.43 5.95 -11.21
N ALA A 171 -4.52 5.29 -10.51
CA ALA A 171 -3.13 5.16 -10.94
C ALA A 171 -3.00 4.36 -12.26
N LYS A 172 -3.83 3.32 -12.46
CA LYS A 172 -3.87 2.57 -13.73
C LYS A 172 -4.35 3.43 -14.89
N GLU A 173 -5.41 4.23 -14.68
CA GLU A 173 -5.90 5.17 -15.69
C GLU A 173 -4.80 6.15 -16.12
N ILE A 174 -4.12 6.78 -15.15
CA ILE A 174 -3.01 7.70 -15.43
C ILE A 174 -1.92 7.02 -16.27
N ASN A 175 -1.57 5.78 -15.93
CA ASN A 175 -0.53 5.02 -16.64
C ASN A 175 -0.93 4.53 -18.03
N SER A 176 -2.23 4.54 -18.37
CA SER A 176 -2.72 4.17 -19.70
C SER A 176 -2.67 5.31 -20.72
N ALA A 177 -2.38 6.55 -20.29
CA ALA A 177 -2.33 7.70 -21.18
C ALA A 177 -1.15 7.62 -22.18
N THR A 178 -1.39 7.97 -23.44
CA THR A 178 -0.43 7.85 -24.56
C THR A 178 0.88 8.61 -24.38
N GLY A 179 0.94 9.59 -23.48
CA GLY A 179 2.15 10.36 -23.15
C GLY A 179 2.97 9.82 -21.97
N VAL A 180 2.56 8.71 -21.34
CA VAL A 180 3.29 8.13 -20.20
C VAL A 180 4.32 7.13 -20.69
N ILE A 181 5.59 7.55 -20.66
CA ILE A 181 6.73 6.72 -21.07
C ILE A 181 7.17 5.81 -19.92
N VAL A 182 7.20 6.34 -18.70
CA VAL A 182 7.53 5.60 -17.47
C VAL A 182 6.29 5.52 -16.60
N PRO A 183 5.83 4.31 -16.22
CA PRO A 183 4.69 4.16 -15.34
C PRO A 183 4.91 4.83 -13.97
N TRP A 184 3.97 5.66 -13.57
CA TRP A 184 3.87 6.27 -12.25
C TRP A 184 3.59 5.22 -11.18
N GLY A 185 4.44 5.17 -10.16
CA GLY A 185 4.22 4.39 -8.95
C GLY A 185 3.56 5.22 -7.86
N VAL A 186 2.81 4.56 -6.98
CA VAL A 186 2.24 5.21 -5.79
C VAL A 186 3.33 5.31 -4.73
N ARG A 187 3.46 6.50 -4.12
CA ARG A 187 4.35 6.77 -2.99
C ARG A 187 3.56 6.85 -1.67
N GLY A 188 2.36 7.41 -1.73
CA GLY A 188 1.43 7.48 -0.61
C GLY A 188 0.01 7.75 -1.09
N ALA A 189 -0.96 7.33 -0.27
CA ALA A 189 -2.36 7.64 -0.42
C ALA A 189 -2.97 7.80 0.97
N TRP A 190 -3.78 8.84 1.17
CA TRP A 190 -4.41 9.19 2.43
C TRP A 190 -5.91 9.27 2.23
N MET A 191 -6.66 8.44 2.96
CA MET A 191 -8.12 8.47 2.95
C MET A 191 -8.62 9.68 3.73
N VAL A 192 -9.47 10.47 3.09
CA VAL A 192 -9.94 11.78 3.58
C VAL A 192 -11.40 12.00 3.23
N ALA A 193 -12.11 12.76 4.06
CA ALA A 193 -13.37 13.36 3.67
C ALA A 193 -13.11 14.51 2.68
N HIS A 194 -14.00 14.71 1.70
CA HIS A 194 -13.92 15.80 0.72
C HIS A 194 -12.58 15.88 -0.03
N ALA A 195 -12.13 14.78 -0.65
CA ALA A 195 -10.80 14.65 -1.23
C ALA A 195 -10.39 15.78 -2.18
N ARG A 196 -11.33 16.30 -2.98
CA ARG A 196 -11.10 17.46 -3.86
C ARG A 196 -10.70 18.72 -3.09
N ARG A 197 -11.35 19.02 -1.96
CA ARG A 197 -11.02 20.20 -1.14
C ARG A 197 -9.66 20.03 -0.48
N VAL A 198 -9.41 18.85 0.08
CA VAL A 198 -8.12 18.53 0.71
C VAL A 198 -6.97 18.67 -0.29
N GLU A 199 -7.15 18.21 -1.52
CA GLU A 199 -6.13 18.34 -2.57
C GLU A 199 -5.87 19.80 -2.93
N ALA A 200 -6.91 20.62 -3.09
CA ALA A 200 -6.75 22.04 -3.36
C ALA A 200 -5.96 22.77 -2.25
N ASP A 201 -6.26 22.45 -0.98
CA ASP A 201 -5.56 23.04 0.16
C ASP A 201 -4.10 22.57 0.24
N VAL A 202 -3.85 21.28 -0.01
CA VAL A 202 -2.48 20.73 -0.10
C VAL A 202 -1.71 21.39 -1.23
N HIS A 203 -2.33 21.63 -2.39
CA HIS A 203 -1.70 22.35 -3.50
C HIS A 203 -1.35 23.78 -3.15
N ALA A 204 -2.21 24.48 -2.38
CA ALA A 204 -1.93 25.83 -1.90
C ALA A 204 -0.76 25.85 -0.90
N LEU A 205 -0.71 24.89 0.03
CA LEU A 205 0.39 24.74 0.99
C LEU A 205 1.74 24.40 0.32
N LEU A 206 1.71 23.75 -0.84
CA LEU A 206 2.89 23.35 -1.60
C LEU A 206 3.13 24.23 -2.84
N ALA A 207 2.52 25.41 -2.92
CA ALA A 207 2.54 26.27 -4.10
C ALA A 207 3.96 26.64 -4.55
N ASP A 208 4.87 26.86 -3.60
CA ASP A 208 6.27 27.23 -3.88
C ASP A 208 7.07 26.10 -4.54
N TYR A 209 6.65 24.84 -4.35
CA TYR A 209 7.27 23.67 -4.97
C TYR A 209 6.64 23.32 -6.32
N ARG A 210 5.59 24.04 -6.76
CA ARG A 210 4.81 23.70 -7.94
C ARG A 210 5.58 24.03 -9.21
N VAL A 211 5.83 23.03 -10.04
CA VAL A 211 6.64 23.18 -11.27
C VAL A 211 5.93 24.04 -12.31
N ARG A 212 4.61 23.92 -12.40
CA ARG A 212 3.77 24.71 -13.30
C ARG A 212 2.44 25.06 -12.64
N LYS A 213 2.02 26.31 -12.74
CA LYS A 213 0.79 26.82 -12.11
C LYS A 213 -0.47 26.09 -12.58
N ASP A 214 -0.50 25.61 -13.82
CA ASP A 214 -1.63 24.93 -14.45
C ASP A 214 -1.64 23.40 -14.26
N ARG A 215 -0.63 22.83 -13.58
CA ARG A 215 -0.46 21.38 -13.45
C ARG A 215 -0.24 20.96 -12.01
N GLU A 216 -0.57 19.73 -11.69
CA GLU A 216 -0.49 19.13 -10.35
C GLU A 216 0.87 18.43 -10.11
N PHE A 217 1.96 19.06 -10.56
CA PHE A 217 3.33 18.55 -10.40
C PHE A 217 4.16 19.45 -9.49
N PHE A 218 4.90 18.82 -8.58
CA PHE A 218 5.66 19.46 -7.53
C PHE A 218 7.07 18.87 -7.48
N HIS A 219 8.08 19.71 -7.25
CA HIS A 219 9.47 19.29 -7.13
C HIS A 219 9.94 19.43 -5.68
N LEU A 220 9.83 18.34 -4.91
CA LEU A 220 10.24 18.26 -3.51
C LEU A 220 10.45 16.82 -3.05
N PRO A 221 11.20 16.60 -1.96
CA PRO A 221 11.32 15.28 -1.36
C PRO A 221 9.95 14.73 -0.91
N PHE A 222 9.69 13.46 -1.22
CA PHE A 222 8.43 12.79 -0.82
C PHE A 222 8.14 12.89 0.69
N ALA A 223 9.18 12.81 1.53
CA ALA A 223 9.02 12.90 2.98
C ALA A 223 8.44 14.25 3.41
N GLU A 224 8.79 15.33 2.71
CA GLU A 224 8.27 16.67 2.99
C GLU A 224 6.82 16.81 2.54
N ALA A 225 6.50 16.36 1.32
CA ALA A 225 5.12 16.33 0.82
C ALA A 225 4.21 15.49 1.75
N ALA A 226 4.68 14.30 2.16
CA ALA A 226 3.95 13.43 3.07
C ALA A 226 3.69 14.11 4.42
N ARG A 227 4.71 14.79 5.00
CA ARG A 227 4.56 15.53 6.26
C ARG A 227 3.50 16.63 6.16
N VAL A 228 3.46 17.38 5.06
CA VAL A 228 2.45 18.42 4.83
C VAL A 228 1.05 17.82 4.72
N ILE A 229 0.89 16.76 3.93
CA ILE A 229 -0.39 16.07 3.74
C ILE A 229 -0.88 15.48 5.07
N GLU A 230 -0.03 14.74 5.78
CA GLU A 230 -0.38 14.14 7.08
C GLU A 230 -0.74 15.21 8.11
N GLY A 231 0.04 16.30 8.17
CA GLY A 231 -0.26 17.43 9.06
C GLY A 231 -1.60 18.10 8.77
N TYR A 232 -2.01 18.19 7.50
CA TYR A 232 -3.33 18.69 7.12
C TYR A 232 -4.43 17.68 7.50
N VAL A 233 -4.25 16.41 7.14
CA VAL A 233 -5.27 15.36 7.36
C VAL A 233 -5.55 15.14 8.84
N VAL A 234 -4.54 15.25 9.70
CA VAL A 234 -4.72 15.14 11.16
C VAL A 234 -5.48 16.33 11.73
N LYS A 235 -5.25 17.55 11.22
CA LYS A 235 -5.94 18.77 11.68
C LYS A 235 -7.39 18.87 11.20
N ALA A 236 -7.70 18.22 10.07
CA ALA A 236 -9.03 18.23 9.46
C ALA A 236 -9.98 17.16 10.03
N ARG A 237 -9.49 16.30 10.93
CA ARG A 237 -10.27 15.30 11.68
C ARG A 237 -10.64 15.87 13.04
#